data_AF-A0A529K6F1-F1
#
_entry.id   AF-A0A529K6F1-F1
#
_cell.length_a   1.000
_cell.length_b   1.000
_cell.length_c   1.000
_cell.angle_alpha   90.00
_cell.angle_beta   90.00
_cell.angle_gamma   90.00
#
_symmetry.space_group_name_H-M   'P 1'
#
loop_
_entity.id
_entity.type
_entity.pdbx_description
1 polymer ?
#
loop_
_entity_poly.entity_id
_entity_poly.type
_entity_poly.pdbx_seq_one_letter_code
_entity_poly.pdbx_strand_id
1 'polypeptide(L)'
;MPLETPPVLIARLQDMIHDCLKDYVRADEPLAILDFPDIRNCGDSAIWLGEMAYLKDRYGKRPAYVSRMRDFSAEDLERAVPTGPIFIHGGGNFGDLWITHQDFRERVLEQFPNRRIIQFPQSIHYKSQERRERSARIIGRHKN
;
A
#
# COMPACT_ATOMS: atom_id res chain seq x y z
N MET A 1 26.25 -19.41 -12.14
CA MET A 1 26.02 -18.79 -10.81
C MET A 1 25.44 -19.86 -9.89
N PRO A 2 25.96 -20.04 -8.67
CA PRO A 2 25.30 -20.93 -7.72
C PRO A 2 23.87 -20.42 -7.47
N LEU A 3 22.90 -21.33 -7.41
CA LEU A 3 21.52 -21.00 -7.10
C LEU A 3 21.45 -20.54 -5.63
N GLU A 4 20.91 -19.34 -5.42
CA GLU A 4 20.63 -18.80 -4.10
C GLU A 4 19.64 -19.73 -3.36
N THR A 5 19.92 -20.10 -2.12
CA THR A 5 18.99 -20.93 -1.33
C THR A 5 17.74 -20.12 -0.97
N PRO A 6 16.56 -20.75 -0.77
CA PRO A 6 15.34 -20.01 -0.45
C PRO A 6 15.46 -19.07 0.76
N PRO A 7 16.11 -19.44 1.90
CA PRO A 7 16.28 -18.52 3.02
C PRO A 7 17.11 -17.28 2.69
N VAL A 8 18.17 -17.44 1.88
CA VAL A 8 19.04 -16.32 1.48
C VAL A 8 18.28 -15.37 0.55
N LEU A 9 17.53 -15.93 -0.42
CA LEU A 9 16.67 -15.14 -1.31
C LEU A 9 15.61 -14.36 -0.53
N ILE A 10 14.93 -15.01 0.43
CA ILE A 10 13.89 -14.37 1.25
C ILE A 10 14.48 -13.22 2.06
N ALA A 11 15.61 -13.44 2.75
CA ALA A 11 16.26 -12.40 3.55
C ALA A 11 16.63 -11.19 2.69
N ARG A 12 17.24 -11.43 1.51
CA ARG A 12 17.59 -10.36 0.57
C ARG A 12 16.37 -9.58 0.08
N LEU A 13 15.28 -10.25 -0.26
CA LEU A 13 14.04 -9.59 -0.69
C LEU A 13 13.41 -8.78 0.45
N GLN A 14 13.44 -9.27 1.68
CA GLN A 14 12.99 -8.53 2.86
C GLN A 14 13.82 -7.27 3.11
N ASP A 15 15.14 -7.36 2.95
CA ASP A 15 16.02 -6.19 3.09
C ASP A 15 15.79 -5.17 1.98
N MET A 16 15.59 -5.61 0.73
CA MET A 16 15.22 -4.71 -0.37
C MET A 16 13.89 -3.97 -0.10
N ILE A 17 12.88 -4.67 0.44
CA ILE A 17 11.62 -4.05 0.85
C ILE A 17 11.86 -3.03 1.96
N HIS A 18 12.67 -3.40 2.96
CA HIS A 18 13.00 -2.51 4.07
C HIS A 18 13.71 -1.25 3.59
N ASP A 19 14.71 -1.38 2.71
CA ASP A 19 15.45 -0.24 2.18
C ASP A 19 14.55 0.75 1.42
N CYS A 20 13.54 0.25 0.71
CA CYS A 20 12.55 1.10 0.03
C CYS A 20 11.56 1.77 1.00
N LEU A 21 11.18 1.11 2.09
CA LEU A 21 10.08 1.55 2.95
C LEU A 21 10.53 2.25 4.24
N LYS A 22 11.81 2.16 4.61
CA LYS A 22 12.28 2.56 5.94
C LYS A 22 12.07 4.01 6.31
N ASP A 23 12.15 4.91 5.33
CA ASP A 23 11.97 6.34 5.55
C ASP A 23 10.50 6.77 5.62
N TYR A 24 9.59 5.84 5.32
CA TYR A 24 8.14 6.09 5.27
C TYR A 24 7.37 5.49 6.45
N VAL A 25 8.02 4.67 7.29
CA VAL A 25 7.42 4.15 8.52
C VAL A 25 8.14 4.76 9.71
N ARG A 26 7.46 5.66 10.40
CA ARG A 26 7.98 6.30 11.61
C ARG A 26 7.53 5.56 12.85
N ALA A 27 8.40 5.41 13.85
CA ALA A 27 8.08 4.67 15.07
C ALA A 27 7.01 5.36 15.93
N ASP A 28 6.98 6.69 15.92
CA ASP A 28 6.14 7.56 16.75
C ASP A 28 4.76 7.89 16.15
N GLU A 29 4.56 7.71 14.84
CA GLU A 29 3.30 8.08 14.18
C GLU A 29 2.35 6.89 13.93
N PRO A 30 1.02 7.04 14.10
CA PRO A 30 0.10 6.02 13.65
C PRO A 30 0.13 5.89 12.12
N LEU A 31 -0.30 4.74 11.60
CA LEU A 31 -0.43 4.54 10.16
C LEU A 31 -1.75 3.84 9.84
N ALA A 32 -2.27 4.13 8.65
CA ALA A 32 -3.42 3.45 8.07
C ALA A 32 -2.98 2.49 6.97
N ILE A 33 -3.72 1.40 6.74
CA ILE A 33 -3.61 0.61 5.51
C ILE A 33 -5.00 0.50 4.87
N LEU A 34 -5.11 0.92 3.64
CA LEU A 34 -6.34 0.86 2.86
C LEU A 34 -6.29 -0.25 1.82
N ASP A 35 -7.47 -0.60 1.32
CA ASP A 35 -7.67 -1.65 0.32
C ASP A 35 -7.34 -3.06 0.85
N PHE A 36 -7.78 -3.34 2.09
CA PHE A 36 -7.65 -4.68 2.67
C PHE A 36 -8.24 -5.76 1.74
N PRO A 37 -7.50 -6.84 1.44
CA PRO A 37 -7.88 -7.82 0.43
C PRO A 37 -8.92 -8.83 0.95
N ASP A 38 -10.16 -8.39 1.10
CA ASP A 38 -11.30 -9.26 1.42
C ASP A 38 -11.83 -9.95 0.16
N ILE A 39 -10.98 -10.79 -0.44
CA ILE A 39 -11.23 -11.51 -1.68
C ILE A 39 -10.74 -12.96 -1.57
N ARG A 40 -11.21 -13.82 -2.48
CA ARG A 40 -10.94 -15.27 -2.43
C ARG A 40 -9.48 -15.65 -2.76
N ASN A 41 -8.70 -14.74 -3.31
CA ASN A 41 -7.31 -15.02 -3.69
C ASN A 41 -6.44 -15.14 -2.44
N CYS A 42 -5.94 -16.35 -2.17
CA CYS A 42 -5.06 -16.61 -1.04
C CYS A 42 -3.71 -15.89 -1.15
N GLY A 43 -3.28 -15.53 -2.36
CA GLY A 43 -2.08 -14.73 -2.60
C GLY A 43 -2.18 -13.35 -1.97
N ASP A 44 -3.31 -12.65 -2.11
CA ASP A 44 -3.51 -11.33 -1.51
C ASP A 44 -3.59 -11.41 0.03
N SER A 45 -4.19 -12.49 0.56
CA SER A 45 -4.11 -12.80 2.00
C SER A 45 -2.66 -13.03 2.47
N ALA A 46 -1.83 -13.70 1.67
CA ALA A 46 -0.42 -13.91 1.99
C ALA A 46 0.38 -12.58 1.93
N ILE A 47 0.08 -11.70 0.98
CA ILE A 47 0.65 -10.35 0.90
C ILE A 47 0.30 -9.57 2.17
N TRP A 48 -0.98 -9.57 2.58
CA TRP A 48 -1.41 -8.92 3.80
C TRP A 48 -0.66 -9.42 5.04
N LEU A 49 -0.48 -10.74 5.18
CA LEU A 49 0.30 -11.31 6.28
C LEU A 49 1.77 -10.88 6.22
N GLY A 50 2.35 -10.75 5.02
CA GLY A 50 3.69 -10.21 4.81
C GLY A 50 3.83 -8.74 5.23
N GLU A 51 2.84 -7.90 4.90
CA GLU A 51 2.78 -6.49 5.33
C GLU A 51 2.71 -6.39 6.87
N MET A 52 1.87 -7.22 7.49
CA MET A 52 1.75 -7.27 8.96
C MET A 52 3.03 -7.76 9.63
N ALA A 53 3.67 -8.79 9.07
CA ALA A 53 4.95 -9.29 9.56
C ALA A 53 6.04 -8.22 9.43
N TYR A 54 6.12 -7.53 8.29
CA TYR A 54 7.08 -6.44 8.08
C TYR A 54 6.95 -5.33 9.13
N LEU A 55 5.72 -4.82 9.34
CA LEU A 55 5.47 -3.76 10.32
C LEU A 55 5.78 -4.22 11.74
N LYS A 56 5.40 -5.45 12.09
CA LYS A 56 5.67 -6.02 13.42
C LYS A 56 7.17 -6.23 13.64
N ASP A 57 7.86 -6.86 12.70
CA ASP A 57 9.22 -7.35 12.93
C ASP A 57 10.27 -6.24 12.78
N ARG A 58 10.05 -5.26 11.88
CA ARG A 58 10.97 -4.12 11.67
C ARG A 58 10.68 -2.93 12.59
N TYR A 59 9.44 -2.77 13.05
CA TYR A 59 9.03 -1.57 13.81
C TYR A 59 8.27 -1.86 15.10
N GLY A 60 7.85 -3.10 15.36
CA GLY A 60 6.98 -3.42 16.50
C GLY A 60 5.56 -2.86 16.35
N LYS A 61 5.09 -2.60 15.12
CA LYS A 61 3.86 -1.85 14.87
C LYS A 61 2.73 -2.68 14.27
N ARG A 62 1.53 -2.16 14.45
CA ARG A 62 0.31 -2.55 13.73
C ARG A 62 -0.39 -1.29 13.20
N PRO A 63 -1.14 -1.37 12.09
CA PRO A 63 -1.93 -0.25 11.61
C PRO A 63 -2.99 0.13 12.65
N ALA A 64 -3.18 1.44 12.86
CA ALA A 64 -4.22 1.97 13.73
C ALA A 64 -5.58 2.08 13.01
N TYR A 65 -5.58 2.07 11.68
CA TYR A 65 -6.78 2.00 10.85
C TYR A 65 -6.56 1.06 9.67
N VAL A 66 -7.55 0.19 9.41
CA VAL A 66 -7.58 -0.70 8.25
C VAL A 66 -8.99 -0.71 7.67
N SER A 67 -9.11 -0.61 6.35
CA SER A 67 -10.43 -0.78 5.71
C SER A 67 -10.36 -1.48 4.36
N ARG A 68 -11.46 -2.17 4.04
CA ARG A 68 -11.81 -2.49 2.66
C ARG A 68 -12.22 -1.20 1.94
N MET A 69 -12.22 -1.19 0.61
CA MET A 69 -12.69 -0.05 -0.17
C MET A 69 -14.15 0.32 0.19
N ARG A 70 -15.00 -0.70 0.37
CA ARG A 70 -16.45 -0.53 0.60
C ARG A 70 -16.83 0.02 1.97
N ASP A 71 -15.98 -0.15 2.98
CA ASP A 71 -16.23 0.34 4.35
C ASP A 71 -15.35 1.54 4.69
N PHE A 72 -14.66 2.11 3.70
CA PHE A 72 -13.76 3.21 3.94
C PHE A 72 -14.49 4.44 4.47
N SER A 73 -14.09 4.89 5.66
CA SER A 73 -14.56 6.11 6.32
C SER A 73 -13.36 7.03 6.53
N ALA A 74 -13.38 8.18 5.87
CA ALA A 74 -12.31 9.17 6.04
C ALA A 74 -12.32 9.79 7.43
N GLU A 75 -13.50 9.97 8.02
CA GLU A 75 -13.63 10.49 9.39
C GLU A 75 -13.01 9.52 10.41
N ASP A 76 -13.28 8.23 10.28
CA ASP A 76 -12.69 7.23 11.19
C ASP A 76 -11.18 7.08 10.97
N LEU A 77 -10.72 7.19 9.71
CA LEU A 77 -9.29 7.25 9.40
C LEU A 77 -8.64 8.45 10.08
N GLU A 78 -9.17 9.66 9.92
CA GLU A 78 -8.60 10.87 10.52
C GLU A 78 -8.64 10.83 12.04
N ARG A 79 -9.68 10.23 12.63
CA ARG A 79 -9.77 10.05 14.09
C ARG A 79 -8.72 9.07 14.62
N ALA A 80 -8.49 7.95 13.92
CA ALA A 80 -7.54 6.92 14.34
C ALA A 80 -6.09 7.23 13.95
N VAL A 81 -5.89 7.93 12.83
CA VAL A 81 -4.61 8.25 12.20
C VAL A 81 -4.58 9.75 11.84
N PRO A 82 -4.64 10.66 12.84
CA PRO A 82 -4.68 12.10 12.61
C PRO A 82 -3.39 12.64 11.98
N THR A 83 -2.27 11.95 12.22
CA THR A 83 -0.94 12.20 11.63
C THR A 83 -0.37 10.89 11.06
N GLY A 84 0.80 10.93 10.41
CA GLY A 84 1.43 9.73 9.84
C GLY A 84 1.02 9.34 8.41
N PRO A 85 1.48 8.19 7.90
CA PRO A 85 1.23 7.79 6.51
C PRO A 85 -0.08 7.01 6.31
N ILE A 86 -0.60 7.07 5.09
CA ILE A 86 -1.63 6.16 4.59
C ILE A 86 -0.98 5.19 3.62
N PHE A 87 -0.99 3.91 3.95
CA PHE A 87 -0.54 2.86 3.05
C PHE A 87 -1.70 2.31 2.22
N ILE A 88 -1.40 1.86 1.00
CA ILE A 88 -2.30 1.09 0.15
C ILE A 88 -1.73 -0.31 0.03
N HIS A 89 -2.59 -1.32 0.24
CA HIS A 89 -2.25 -2.74 0.13
C HIS A 89 -1.54 -3.07 -1.20
N GLY A 90 -0.55 -3.97 -1.11
CA GLY A 90 0.28 -4.42 -2.21
C GLY A 90 -0.46 -5.32 -3.22
N GLY A 91 0.32 -5.97 -4.08
CA GLY A 91 -0.20 -6.98 -5.01
C GLY A 91 -0.58 -6.44 -6.39
N GLY A 92 -1.45 -7.17 -7.09
CA GLY A 92 -1.73 -6.96 -8.51
C GLY A 92 -2.87 -5.98 -8.80
N ASN A 93 -3.02 -4.89 -8.03
CA ASN A 93 -4.23 -4.05 -8.01
C ASN A 93 -4.01 -2.61 -8.54
N PHE A 94 -2.85 -2.31 -9.13
CA PHE A 94 -2.54 -0.99 -9.68
C PHE A 94 -2.73 -0.96 -11.19
N GLY A 95 -3.88 -0.42 -11.63
CA GLY A 95 -4.14 -0.13 -13.02
C GLY A 95 -5.57 -0.48 -13.45
N ASP A 96 -5.76 -0.72 -14.75
CA ASP A 96 -7.11 -0.77 -15.33
C ASP A 96 -7.68 -2.17 -15.53
N LEU A 97 -6.98 -3.21 -15.07
CA LEU A 97 -7.55 -4.56 -14.95
C LEU A 97 -8.54 -4.65 -13.78
N TRP A 98 -8.25 -3.92 -12.69
CA TRP A 98 -9.04 -3.93 -11.47
C TRP A 98 -9.52 -2.51 -11.15
N ILE A 99 -10.47 -2.05 -11.96
CA ILE A 99 -10.94 -0.65 -12.00
C ILE A 99 -11.35 -0.13 -10.62
N THR A 100 -12.03 -0.94 -9.81
CA THR A 100 -12.49 -0.54 -8.47
C THR A 100 -11.34 -0.17 -7.54
N HIS A 101 -10.24 -0.92 -7.57
CA HIS A 101 -9.03 -0.64 -6.78
C HIS A 101 -8.35 0.65 -7.26
N GLN A 102 -8.30 0.86 -8.57
CA GLN A 102 -7.70 2.07 -9.13
C GLN A 102 -8.54 3.32 -8.86
N ASP A 103 -9.86 3.26 -9.01
CA ASP A 103 -10.75 4.38 -8.72
C ASP A 103 -10.74 4.72 -7.23
N PHE A 104 -10.63 3.72 -6.35
CA PHE A 104 -10.46 3.95 -4.91
C PHE A 104 -9.12 4.62 -4.58
N ARG A 105 -8.01 4.13 -5.17
CA ARG A 105 -6.67 4.75 -5.04
C ARG A 105 -6.70 6.23 -5.46
N GLU A 106 -7.30 6.53 -6.60
CA GLU A 106 -7.43 7.90 -7.11
C GLU A 106 -8.26 8.78 -6.17
N ARG A 107 -9.39 8.26 -5.67
CA ARG A 107 -10.21 8.95 -4.66
C ARG A 107 -9.42 9.26 -3.39
N VAL A 108 -8.61 8.32 -2.90
CA VAL A 108 -7.77 8.53 -1.71
C VAL A 108 -6.73 9.64 -1.96
N LEU A 109 -6.06 9.65 -3.11
CA LEU A 109 -5.11 10.71 -3.50
C LEU A 109 -5.79 12.09 -3.56
N GLU A 110 -6.99 12.17 -4.12
CA GLU A 110 -7.74 13.42 -4.21
C GLU A 110 -8.26 13.89 -2.84
N GLN A 111 -8.68 12.97 -1.98
CA GLN A 111 -9.26 13.27 -0.67
C GLN A 111 -8.20 13.68 0.37
N PHE A 112 -6.97 13.19 0.26
CA PHE A 112 -5.89 13.46 1.21
C PHE A 112 -4.66 14.11 0.56
N PRO A 113 -4.80 15.26 -0.12
CA PRO A 113 -3.74 15.83 -0.97
C PRO A 113 -2.46 16.24 -0.21
N ASN A 114 -2.56 16.34 1.12
CA ASN A 114 -1.46 16.75 2.00
C ASN A 114 -0.94 15.59 2.89
N ARG A 115 -1.51 14.39 2.80
CA ARG A 115 -1.03 13.22 3.56
C ARG A 115 0.02 12.49 2.74
N ARG A 116 0.93 11.76 3.37
CA ARG A 116 1.84 10.88 2.62
C ARG A 116 1.11 9.58 2.31
N ILE A 117 0.95 9.28 1.03
CA ILE A 117 0.31 8.05 0.55
C ILE A 117 1.41 7.13 0.00
N ILE A 118 1.60 5.98 0.63
CA ILE A 118 2.63 5.00 0.24
C ILE A 118 1.95 3.74 -0.28
N GLN A 119 2.48 3.19 -1.36
CA GLN A 119 2.02 1.92 -1.89
C GLN A 119 2.97 0.83 -1.42
N PHE A 120 2.42 -0.24 -0.85
CA PHE A 120 3.19 -1.48 -0.73
C PHE A 120 3.54 -2.01 -2.13
N PRO A 121 4.50 -2.94 -2.27
CA PRO A 121 4.92 -3.45 -3.56
C PRO A 121 3.74 -3.92 -4.43
N GLN A 122 3.60 -3.33 -5.61
CA GLN A 122 2.50 -3.57 -6.54
C GLN A 122 2.99 -3.91 -7.94
N SER A 123 2.22 -4.75 -8.63
CA SER A 123 2.33 -4.88 -10.09
C SER A 123 1.45 -3.82 -10.75
N ILE A 124 1.99 -3.15 -11.78
CA ILE A 124 1.32 -2.04 -12.47
C ILE A 124 0.99 -2.44 -13.90
N HIS A 125 -0.26 -2.29 -14.32
CA HIS A 125 -0.68 -2.58 -15.69
C HIS A 125 -1.78 -1.64 -16.19
N TYR A 126 -1.55 -1.00 -17.34
CA TYR A 126 -2.57 -0.22 -18.05
C TYR A 126 -2.68 -0.69 -19.50
N LYS A 127 -3.89 -1.08 -19.91
CA LYS A 127 -4.22 -1.29 -21.33
C LYS A 127 -4.71 0.00 -22.00
N SER A 128 -5.43 0.84 -21.26
CA SER A 128 -5.97 2.12 -21.69
C SER A 128 -4.96 3.23 -21.45
N GLN A 129 -4.54 3.87 -22.53
CA GLN A 129 -3.71 5.06 -22.50
C GLN A 129 -4.37 6.19 -21.71
N GLU A 130 -5.68 6.41 -21.91
CA GLU A 130 -6.44 7.46 -21.24
C GLU A 130 -6.44 7.28 -19.72
N ARG A 131 -6.68 6.04 -19.24
CA ARG A 131 -6.64 5.77 -17.79
C ARG A 131 -5.25 5.95 -17.24
N ARG A 132 -4.21 5.50 -17.95
CA ARG A 132 -2.82 5.74 -17.56
C ARG A 132 -2.50 7.23 -17.41
N GLU A 133 -2.92 8.04 -18.37
CA GLU A 133 -2.73 9.49 -18.35
C GLU A 133 -3.53 10.18 -17.24
N ARG A 134 -4.76 9.71 -16.96
CA ARG A 134 -5.54 10.17 -15.80
C ARG A 134 -4.80 9.86 -14.49
N SER A 135 -4.38 8.61 -14.29
CA SER A 135 -3.70 8.21 -13.06
C SER A 135 -2.38 8.96 -12.88
N ALA A 136 -1.59 9.14 -13.95
CA ALA A 136 -0.37 9.95 -13.91
C ALA A 136 -0.63 11.41 -13.53
N ARG A 137 -1.71 12.03 -14.04
CA ARG A 137 -2.11 13.39 -13.66
C ARG A 137 -2.53 13.50 -12.20
N ILE A 138 -3.30 12.53 -11.69
CA ILE A 138 -3.75 12.52 -10.29
C ILE A 138 -2.54 12.37 -9.36
N ILE A 139 -1.66 11.40 -9.64
CA ILE A 139 -0.42 11.20 -8.88
C ILE A 139 0.47 12.46 -8.96
N GLY A 140 0.64 13.04 -10.14
CA GLY A 140 1.47 14.24 -10.33
C GLY A 140 0.93 15.50 -9.64
N ARG A 141 -0.36 15.54 -9.28
CA ARG A 141 -0.95 16.61 -8.46
C ARG A 141 -0.73 16.39 -6.96
N HIS A 142 -0.43 15.17 -6.55
CA HIS A 142 -0.16 14.81 -5.18
C HIS A 142 1.27 15.23 -4.81
N LYS A 143 1.40 16.14 -3.83
CA LYS A 143 2.66 16.85 -3.57
C LYS A 143 3.61 16.13 -2.59
N ASN A 144 3.19 14.96 -2.08
CA ASN A 144 3.84 14.24 -0.98
C ASN A 144 3.96 12.74 -1.26
#